data_AF-A0A965TV47-F1
#
_entry.id   AF-A0A965TV47-F1
#
_cell.length_a   1.000
_cell.length_b   1.000
_cell.length_c   1.000
_cell.angle_alpha   90.00
_cell.angle_beta   90.00
_cell.angle_gamma   90.00
#
_symmetry.space_group_name_H-M   'P 1'
#
loop_
_entity.id
_entity.type
_entity.pdbx_description
1 polymer ?
#
loop_
_entity_poly.entity_id
_entity_poly.type
_entity_poly.pdbx_seq_one_letter_code
_entity_poly.pdbx_strand_id
1 'polypeptide(L)'
;MTDIARSFFAIRLAQLRRRRKLHQGAVADQLGIPRSTYASYENGIREPNPATLVYLASRLGVSVDYLTGNSDFELPVESGVKYGILRQIRHVKDDDLQPYTPRLEQPPYVADSDRGPGYSPGS
;
A
#
# COMPACT_ATOMS: atom_id res chain seq x y z
N MET A 1 -7.75 -1.15 -27.63
CA MET A 1 -7.29 0.15 -27.11
C MET A 1 -7.15 0.00 -25.61
N THR A 2 -5.90 -0.04 -25.15
CA THR A 2 -5.45 -0.09 -23.75
C THR A 2 -6.01 1.10 -22.97
N ASP A 3 -6.81 0.83 -21.95
CA ASP A 3 -6.84 1.58 -20.67
C ASP A 3 -7.94 1.01 -19.77
N ILE A 4 -7.63 -0.11 -19.11
CA ILE A 4 -8.26 -0.44 -17.83
C ILE A 4 -7.15 -0.22 -16.83
N ALA A 5 -7.32 0.80 -15.99
CA ALA A 5 -6.36 1.29 -15.01
C ALA A 5 -5.47 0.18 -14.46
N ARG A 6 -4.22 0.13 -14.93
CA ARG A 6 -3.24 -0.86 -14.48
C ARG A 6 -2.99 -0.57 -13.00
N SER A 7 -3.29 -1.54 -12.13
CA SER A 7 -3.11 -1.43 -10.69
C SER A 7 -1.72 -0.89 -10.34
N PHE A 8 -1.62 -0.01 -9.33
CA PHE A 8 -0.33 0.53 -8.85
C PHE A 8 0.66 -0.60 -8.53
N PHE A 9 0.15 -1.72 -8.02
CA PHE A 9 0.90 -2.96 -7.82
C PHE A 9 1.59 -3.46 -9.09
N ALA A 10 0.83 -3.62 -10.17
CA ALA A 10 1.35 -4.12 -11.44
C ALA A 10 2.43 -3.18 -12.01
N ILE A 11 2.22 -1.86 -11.90
CA ILE A 11 3.16 -0.83 -12.34
C ILE A 11 4.46 -0.90 -11.52
N ARG A 12 4.36 -0.88 -10.19
CA ARG A 12 5.51 -0.90 -9.28
C ARG A 12 6.32 -2.17 -9.39
N LEU A 13 5.65 -3.33 -9.52
CA LEU A 13 6.32 -4.61 -9.71
C LEU A 13 7.18 -4.60 -10.99
N ALA A 14 6.62 -4.12 -12.10
CA ALA A 14 7.32 -4.01 -13.37
C ALA A 14 8.48 -2.99 -13.31
N GLN A 15 8.28 -1.84 -12.67
CA GLN A 15 9.31 -0.82 -12.47
C GLN A 15 10.49 -1.36 -11.63
N LEU A 16 10.19 -2.01 -10.51
CA LEU A 16 11.18 -2.60 -9.60
C LEU A 16 12.06 -3.60 -10.34
N ARG A 17 11.44 -4.52 -11.09
CA ARG A 17 12.17 -5.50 -11.91
C ARG A 17 13.07 -4.83 -12.94
N ARG A 18 12.53 -3.86 -13.69
CA ARG A 18 13.28 -3.15 -14.74
C ARG A 18 14.46 -2.37 -14.18
N ARG A 19 14.29 -1.70 -13.05
CA ARG A 19 15.38 -0.99 -12.34
C ARG A 19 16.50 -1.93 -11.92
N ARG A 20 16.15 -3.15 -11.50
CA ARG A 20 17.12 -4.22 -11.15
C ARG A 20 17.67 -4.95 -12.37
N LYS A 21 17.28 -4.58 -13.59
CA LYS A 21 17.70 -5.20 -14.86
C LYS A 21 17.44 -6.71 -14.90
N LEU A 22 16.37 -7.17 -14.26
CA LEU A 22 15.99 -8.58 -14.21
C LEU A 22 14.96 -8.93 -15.29
N HIS A 23 15.05 -10.14 -15.83
CA HIS A 23 14.01 -10.72 -16.69
C HIS A 23 12.86 -11.28 -15.85
N GLN A 24 11.65 -11.35 -16.42
CA GLN A 24 10.48 -11.88 -15.72
C GLN A 24 10.70 -13.33 -15.22
N GLY A 25 11.42 -14.15 -15.99
CA GLY A 25 11.79 -15.51 -15.59
C GLY A 25 12.64 -15.53 -14.32
N ALA A 26 13.71 -14.73 -14.29
CA ALA A 26 14.62 -14.68 -13.14
C ALA A 26 13.91 -14.27 -11.83
N VAL A 27 12.97 -13.31 -11.90
CA VAL A 27 12.17 -12.92 -10.71
C VAL A 27 11.20 -14.03 -10.33
N ALA A 28 10.55 -14.67 -11.31
CA ALA A 28 9.66 -15.79 -11.04
C ALA A 28 10.39 -16.96 -10.36
N ASP A 29 11.61 -17.27 -10.82
CA ASP A 29 12.48 -18.30 -10.24
C ASP A 29 12.88 -17.94 -8.79
N GLN A 30 13.25 -16.68 -8.53
CA GLN A 30 13.57 -16.18 -7.18
C GLN A 30 12.38 -16.28 -6.22
N LEU A 31 11.15 -16.12 -6.74
CA LEU A 31 9.90 -16.18 -6.01
C LEU A 31 9.36 -17.61 -5.87
N GLY A 32 9.85 -18.57 -6.66
CA GLY A 32 9.34 -19.94 -6.72
C GLY A 32 7.94 -20.04 -7.33
N ILE A 33 7.61 -19.17 -8.30
CA ILE A 33 6.31 -19.17 -8.98
C ILE A 33 6.46 -19.36 -10.50
N PRO A 34 5.42 -19.83 -11.21
CA PRO A 34 5.46 -19.90 -12.66
C PRO A 34 5.68 -18.51 -13.30
N ARG A 35 6.51 -18.45 -14.35
CA ARG A 35 6.74 -17.20 -15.11
C ARG A 35 5.44 -16.56 -15.61
N SER A 36 4.46 -17.38 -16.02
CA SER A 36 3.14 -16.91 -16.46
C SER A 36 2.40 -16.18 -15.34
N THR A 37 2.45 -16.70 -14.11
CA THR A 37 1.86 -16.05 -12.92
C THR A 37 2.50 -14.68 -12.68
N TYR A 38 3.83 -14.61 -12.70
CA TYR A 38 4.54 -13.33 -12.55
C TYR A 38 4.19 -12.34 -13.67
N ALA A 39 4.12 -12.80 -14.92
CA ALA A 39 3.72 -11.95 -16.04
C ALA A 39 2.27 -11.47 -15.92
N SER A 40 1.35 -12.30 -15.42
CA SER A 40 -0.03 -11.90 -15.13
C SER A 40 -0.10 -10.78 -14.09
N TYR A 41 0.76 -10.82 -13.06
CA TYR A 41 0.87 -9.74 -12.08
C TYR A 41 1.33 -8.43 -12.71
N GLU A 42 2.45 -8.44 -13.47
CA GLU A 42 2.94 -7.22 -14.12
C GLU A 42 1.94 -6.65 -15.13
N ASN A 43 1.14 -7.50 -15.77
CA ASN A 43 0.13 -7.09 -16.73
C ASN A 43 -1.20 -6.68 -16.10
N GLY A 44 -1.35 -6.79 -14.78
CA GLY A 44 -2.61 -6.48 -14.08
C GLY A 44 -3.75 -7.46 -14.41
N ILE A 45 -3.43 -8.64 -14.96
CA ILE A 45 -4.40 -9.69 -15.30
C ILE A 45 -4.85 -10.42 -14.03
N ARG A 46 -3.93 -10.57 -13.07
CA ARG A 46 -4.19 -11.17 -11.75
C ARG A 46 -3.65 -10.25 -10.68
N GLU A 47 -4.30 -10.27 -9.53
CA GLU A 47 -3.75 -9.67 -8.31
C GLU A 47 -3.35 -10.77 -7.32
N PRO A 48 -2.27 -10.58 -6.55
CA PRO A 48 -1.92 -11.48 -5.47
C PRO A 48 -2.93 -11.33 -4.33
N ASN A 49 -3.21 -12.42 -3.61
CA ASN A 49 -3.91 -12.30 -2.34
C ASN A 49 -2.99 -11.61 -1.29
N PRO A 50 -3.52 -11.18 -0.12
CA PRO A 50 -2.72 -10.48 0.88
C PRO A 50 -1.48 -11.25 1.36
N ALA A 51 -1.58 -12.57 1.55
CA ALA A 51 -0.45 -13.40 1.97
C ALA A 51 0.66 -13.45 0.90
N THR A 52 0.27 -13.62 -0.37
CA THR A 52 1.19 -13.59 -1.51
C THR A 52 1.81 -12.20 -1.66
N LEU A 53 1.06 -11.12 -1.45
CA LEU A 53 1.58 -9.75 -1.54
C LEU A 53 2.67 -9.49 -0.49
N VAL A 54 2.45 -9.90 0.77
CA VAL A 54 3.46 -9.84 1.83
C VAL A 54 4.70 -10.68 1.49
N TYR A 55 4.47 -11.90 0.97
CA TYR A 55 5.56 -12.76 0.52
C TYR A 55 6.39 -12.10 -0.59
N LEU A 56 5.74 -11.57 -1.63
CA LEU A 56 6.41 -10.86 -2.72
C LEU A 56 7.23 -9.67 -2.20
N ALA A 57 6.65 -8.84 -1.35
CA ALA A 57 7.32 -7.70 -0.73
C ALA A 57 8.61 -8.13 0.00
N SER A 58 8.50 -9.16 0.84
CA SER A 58 9.64 -9.69 1.59
C SER A 58 10.77 -10.22 0.69
N ARG A 59 10.44 -11.01 -0.34
CA ARG A 59 11.43 -11.61 -1.26
C ARG A 59 12.07 -10.58 -2.17
N LEU A 60 11.34 -9.52 -2.49
CA LEU A 60 11.84 -8.40 -3.28
C LEU A 60 12.53 -7.35 -2.41
N GLY A 61 12.52 -7.48 -1.08
CA GLY A 61 13.19 -6.56 -0.17
C GLY A 61 12.58 -5.16 -0.16
N VAL A 62 11.26 -5.05 -0.34
CA VAL A 62 10.49 -3.79 -0.30
C VAL A 62 9.30 -3.91 0.65
N SER A 63 8.67 -2.80 1.02
CA SER A 63 7.41 -2.82 1.79
C SER A 63 6.19 -3.14 0.92
N VAL A 64 5.12 -3.62 1.55
CA VAL A 64 3.82 -3.77 0.87
C VAL A 64 3.31 -2.41 0.39
N ASP A 65 3.44 -1.37 1.21
CA ASP A 65 3.02 -0.01 0.86
C ASP A 65 3.73 0.52 -0.39
N TYR A 66 5.01 0.17 -0.57
CA TYR A 66 5.73 0.51 -1.78
C TYR A 66 5.15 -0.21 -2.99
N LEU A 67 4.90 -1.52 -2.87
CA LEU A 67 4.33 -2.30 -3.96
C LEU A 67 2.93 -1.81 -4.32
N THR A 68 2.07 -1.47 -3.35
CA THR A 68 0.70 -1.02 -3.63
C THR A 68 0.59 0.46 -4.00
N GLY A 69 1.69 1.22 -3.95
CA GLY A 69 1.71 2.64 -4.28
C GLY A 69 1.27 3.58 -3.13
N ASN A 70 1.12 3.06 -1.91
CA ASN A 70 0.87 3.86 -0.71
C ASN A 70 2.12 4.60 -0.22
N SER A 71 3.31 4.25 -0.73
CA SER A 71 4.58 4.90 -0.40
C SER A 71 5.53 4.91 -1.60
N ASP A 72 6.28 5.99 -1.77
CA ASP A 72 7.38 6.09 -2.74
C ASP A 72 8.71 5.54 -2.20
N PHE A 73 8.79 5.25 -0.91
CA PHE A 73 10.02 4.79 -0.27
C PHE A 73 10.19 3.27 -0.42
N GLU A 74 11.20 2.85 -1.19
CA GLU A 74 11.71 1.48 -1.16
C GLU A 74 12.42 1.25 0.19
N LEU A 75 11.66 1.01 1.25
CA LEU A 75 12.23 0.67 2.55
C LEU A 75 12.90 -0.72 2.46
N PRO A 76 14.21 -0.84 2.69
CA PRO A 76 14.87 -2.15 2.71
C PRO A 76 14.39 -2.94 3.92
N VAL A 77 13.81 -4.12 3.66
CA VAL A 77 13.33 -5.04 4.71
C VAL A 77 14.49 -5.54 5.59
N GLU A 78 15.74 -5.44 5.15
CA GLU A 78 16.93 -5.80 5.94
C GLU A 78 17.23 -4.87 7.11
N SER A 79 16.61 -3.70 7.16
CA SER A 79 16.58 -2.98 8.42
C SER A 79 15.58 -3.70 9.32
N GLY A 80 16.09 -4.53 10.24
CA GLY A 80 15.35 -5.25 11.30
C GLY A 80 14.58 -4.33 12.27
N VAL A 81 13.84 -3.37 11.71
CA VAL A 81 13.07 -2.35 12.37
C VAL A 81 11.63 -2.70 12.05
N LYS A 82 11.00 -3.46 12.96
CA LYS A 82 9.55 -3.41 13.13
C LYS A 82 9.18 -1.94 13.26
N TYR A 83 8.48 -1.44 12.23
CA TYR A 83 7.77 -0.17 12.08
C TYR A 83 8.22 1.00 12.97
N GLY A 84 8.63 2.08 12.31
CA GLY A 84 9.24 3.30 12.87
C GLY A 84 8.51 4.03 14.00
N ILE A 85 7.33 3.60 14.45
CA ILE A 85 6.74 4.08 15.71
C ILE A 85 7.58 3.58 16.91
N LEU A 86 8.08 2.34 16.88
CA LEU A 86 8.76 1.71 18.03
C LEU A 86 10.23 2.14 18.23
N ARG A 87 10.86 2.79 17.24
CA ARG A 87 12.27 3.18 17.36
C ARG A 87 12.47 4.48 18.14
N GLN A 88 11.49 5.39 18.12
CA GLN A 88 11.55 6.63 18.89
C GLN A 88 10.99 6.50 20.31
N ILE A 89 10.20 5.46 20.60
CA ILE A 89 9.60 5.25 21.94
C ILE A 89 10.60 4.64 22.94
N ARG A 90 11.75 4.11 22.49
CA ARG A 90 12.72 3.43 23.37
C ARG A 90 13.41 4.33 24.43
N HIS A 91 13.11 5.64 24.46
CA HIS A 91 13.54 6.57 25.51
C HIS A 91 12.39 7.31 26.20
N VAL A 92 11.14 6.94 25.92
CA VAL A 92 10.01 7.43 26.72
C VAL A 92 9.99 6.54 27.95
N LYS A 93 10.36 7.08 29.13
CA LYS A 93 10.15 6.34 30.37
C LYS A 93 8.64 6.11 30.51
N ASP A 94 8.22 5.02 31.12
CA ASP A 94 6.78 4.73 31.28
C ASP A 94 6.02 5.91 31.95
N ASP A 95 6.72 6.73 32.75
CA ASP A 95 6.22 7.96 33.37
C ASP A 95 5.85 9.09 32.38
N ASP A 96 6.39 9.07 31.15
CA ASP A 96 6.21 10.10 30.12
C ASP A 96 5.09 9.74 29.11
N LEU A 97 4.51 8.53 29.20
CA LEU A 97 3.38 8.11 28.38
C LEU A 97 2.06 8.64 28.97
N GLN A 98 1.55 9.75 28.43
CA GLN A 98 0.17 10.15 28.71
C GLN A 98 -0.80 9.17 28.00
N PRO A 99 -1.87 8.69 28.67
CA PRO A 99 -2.86 7.84 28.02
C PRO A 99 -3.51 8.62 26.88
N TYR A 100 -3.42 8.08 25.66
CA TYR A 100 -4.15 8.63 24.52
C TYR A 100 -5.65 8.43 24.76
N THR A 101 -6.34 9.50 25.13
CA THR A 101 -7.80 9.57 25.08
C THR A 101 -8.20 10.12 23.71
N PRO A 102 -8.83 9.33 22.83
CA PRO A 102 -9.35 9.85 21.57
C PRO A 102 -10.32 10.99 21.88
N ARG A 103 -10.07 12.18 21.32
CA ARG A 103 -10.96 13.33 21.50
C ARG A 103 -12.26 13.03 20.74
N LEU A 104 -13.32 12.69 21.47
CA LEU A 104 -14.68 12.50 20.94
C LEU A 104 -15.34 13.85 20.58
N GLU A 105 -14.61 14.77 19.94
CA GLU A 105 -15.20 16.00 19.43
C GLU A 105 -15.40 15.84 17.93
N GLN A 106 -16.66 15.63 17.55
CA GLN A 106 -17.12 15.61 16.17
C GLN A 106 -16.69 16.91 15.46
N PRO A 107 -16.27 16.88 14.19
CA PRO A 107 -16.07 18.12 13.43
C PRO A 107 -17.41 18.85 13.32
N PRO A 108 -17.46 20.20 13.36
CA PRO A 108 -18.71 20.91 13.14
C PRO A 108 -19.18 20.65 11.70
N TYR A 109 -20.30 19.95 11.58
CA TYR A 109 -21.09 19.92 10.36
C TYR A 109 -21.57 21.36 10.11
N VAL A 110 -20.90 22.08 9.20
CA VAL A 110 -21.40 23.35 8.68
C VAL A 110 -22.65 23.02 7.88
N ALA A 111 -23.82 23.19 8.51
CA ALA A 111 -25.09 23.21 7.80
C ALA A 111 -25.06 24.42 6.86
N ASP A 112 -24.92 24.16 5.56
CA ASP A 112 -25.03 25.15 4.51
C ASP A 112 -26.51 25.61 4.47
N SER A 113 -26.83 26.64 5.26
CA SER A 113 -28.20 27.08 5.51
C SER A 113 -28.69 28.18 4.58
N ASP A 114 -28.04 28.39 3.43
CA ASP A 114 -28.48 29.38 2.43
C ASP A 114 -28.16 28.97 0.99
N ARG A 115 -28.99 28.08 0.43
CA ARG A 115 -29.46 28.08 -0.97
C ARG A 115 -30.49 26.96 -1.21
N GLY A 116 -31.78 27.32 -1.29
CA GLY A 116 -32.80 26.52 -1.96
C GLY A 116 -32.57 26.45 -3.49
N PRO A 117 -33.33 25.65 -4.27
CA PRO A 117 -34.79 25.59 -4.19
C PRO A 117 -35.37 24.18 -3.96
N GLY A 118 -36.63 24.18 -3.52
CA GLY A 118 -37.35 23.04 -2.98
C GLY A 118 -37.54 21.86 -3.94
N TYR A 119 -37.51 20.67 -3.33
CA TYR A 119 -38.02 19.45 -3.93
C TYR A 119 -39.31 19.10 -3.19
N SER A 120 -40.44 19.24 -3.86
CA SER A 120 -41.69 18.58 -3.45
C SER A 120 -41.70 17.18 -4.09
N PRO A 121 -41.71 16.07 -3.31
CA PRO A 121 -41.97 14.77 -3.89
C PRO A 121 -43.48 14.59 -4.10
N GLY A 122 -43.84 14.05 -5.26
CA GLY A 122 -45.22 13.92 -5.74
C GLY A 122 -46.15 13.09 -4.87
N SER A 123 -47.44 13.30 -5.15
CA SER A 123 -48.49 12.28 -4.99
C SER A 123 -48.64 11.50 -6.30
#